data_AF-A0A535ST98-F1
#
_entry.id   AF-A0A535ST98-F1
#
_cell.length_a   1.000
_cell.length_b   1.000
_cell.length_c   1.000
_cell.angle_alpha   90.00
_cell.angle_beta   90.00
_cell.angle_gamma   90.00
#
_symmetry.space_group_name_H-M   'P 1'
#
loop_
_entity.id
_entity.type
_entity.pdbx_description
1 polymer ?
#
loop_
_entity_poly.entity_id
_entity_poly.type
_entity_poly.pdbx_seq_one_letter_code
_entity_poly.pdbx_strand_id
1 'polypeptide(L)'
;NLLVEGMVEAIKASPALKLYICNLAAQPGETEGYGVDDYLRVIREHVGANLFDFVLVNSNTAHPPTGGQAPVIFRPVDTARHPEVRFIASDVVNVKIPSHHDPDKLARTIMRKVWQA
;
A
#
# COMPACT_ATOMS: atom_id res chain seq x y z
N ASN A 1 -2.89 -12.66 -8.65
CA ASN A 1 -2.68 -13.48 -7.43
C ASN A 1 -3.96 -13.64 -6.62
N LEU A 2 -4.56 -12.57 -6.08
CA LEU A 2 -5.72 -12.69 -5.17
C LEU A 2 -6.97 -13.35 -5.79
N LEU A 3 -7.14 -13.26 -7.12
CA LEU A 3 -8.29 -13.84 -7.83
C LEU A 3 -8.16 -15.35 -8.11
N VAL A 4 -7.05 -15.97 -7.71
CA VAL A 4 -6.92 -17.44 -7.79
C VAL A 4 -7.81 -18.06 -6.73
N GLU A 5 -8.57 -19.08 -7.11
CA GLU A 5 -9.48 -19.80 -6.23
C GLU A 5 -8.77 -20.27 -4.94
N GLY A 6 -9.41 -20.03 -3.79
CA GLY A 6 -8.88 -20.40 -2.47
C GLY A 6 -7.82 -19.45 -1.90
N MET A 7 -7.28 -18.50 -2.68
CA MET A 7 -6.23 -17.59 -2.21
C MET A 7 -6.75 -16.64 -1.12
N VAL A 8 -7.92 -16.05 -1.33
CA VAL A 8 -8.53 -15.11 -0.37
C VAL A 8 -8.87 -15.83 0.94
N GLU A 9 -9.41 -17.04 0.85
CA GLU A 9 -9.75 -17.90 1.98
C GLU A 9 -8.50 -18.26 2.78
N ALA A 10 -7.42 -18.65 2.11
CA ALA A 10 -6.15 -18.96 2.75
C ALA A 10 -5.54 -17.75 3.48
N ILE A 11 -5.59 -16.56 2.86
CA ILE A 11 -5.11 -15.32 3.49
C ILE A 11 -5.97 -14.97 4.71
N LYS A 12 -7.30 -15.07 4.60
CA LYS A 12 -8.22 -14.80 5.71
C LYS A 12 -8.03 -15.76 6.88
N ALA A 13 -7.84 -17.05 6.61
CA ALA A 13 -7.67 -18.08 7.64
C ALA A 13 -6.30 -18.02 8.34
N SER A 14 -5.29 -17.41 7.70
CA SER A 14 -3.95 -17.32 8.27
C SER A 14 -3.91 -16.39 9.49
N PRO A 15 -3.23 -16.77 10.59
CA PRO A 15 -3.00 -15.87 11.73
C PRO A 15 -1.89 -14.85 11.47
N ALA A 16 -1.20 -14.92 10.32
CA ALA A 16 -0.13 -13.98 10.00
C ALA A 16 -0.65 -12.55 9.86
N LEU A 17 0.21 -11.56 10.17
CA LEU A 17 -0.07 -10.16 9.88
C LEU A 17 -0.14 -9.94 8.36
N LYS A 18 -1.16 -9.24 7.89
CA LYS A 18 -1.35 -8.91 6.47
C LYS A 18 -1.05 -7.44 6.25
N LEU A 19 0.00 -7.17 5.50
CA LEU A 19 0.42 -5.83 5.11
C LEU A 19 0.21 -5.62 3.61
N TYR A 20 -0.49 -4.55 3.25
CA TYR A 20 -0.45 -4.02 1.88
C TYR A 20 0.59 -2.90 1.78
N ILE A 21 1.46 -2.98 0.78
CA ILE A 21 2.45 -1.96 0.46
C ILE A 21 1.90 -1.19 -0.74
N CYS A 22 1.44 0.04 -0.50
CA CYS A 22 0.82 0.84 -1.56
C CYS A 22 1.88 1.36 -2.54
N ASN A 23 1.50 1.44 -3.81
CA ASN A 23 2.35 1.96 -4.87
C ASN A 23 2.77 3.42 -4.57
N LEU A 24 3.98 3.79 -5.01
CA LEU A 24 4.46 5.19 -4.95
C LEU A 24 3.91 6.04 -6.11
N ALA A 25 3.71 5.39 -7.25
CA ALA A 25 3.44 6.01 -8.53
C ALA A 25 2.26 5.32 -9.20
N ALA A 26 1.43 6.10 -9.87
CA ALA A 26 0.37 5.59 -10.72
C ALA A 26 0.96 4.84 -11.92
N GLN A 27 0.31 3.76 -12.31
CA GLN A 27 0.65 2.98 -13.50
C GLN A 27 -0.22 3.49 -14.68
N PRO A 28 0.39 3.97 -15.76
CA PRO A 28 -0.34 4.49 -16.91
C PRO A 28 -1.32 3.46 -17.47
N GLY A 29 -2.55 3.90 -17.74
CA GLY A 29 -3.64 3.03 -18.20
C GLY A 29 -4.24 2.07 -17.15
N GLU A 30 -3.70 2.02 -15.93
CA GLU A 30 -4.20 1.13 -14.86
C GLU A 30 -4.75 1.91 -13.67
N THR A 31 -3.97 2.84 -13.10
CA THR A 31 -4.28 3.47 -11.80
C THR A 31 -4.12 4.99 -11.84
N GLU A 32 -4.29 5.60 -13.01
CA GLU A 32 -4.23 7.05 -13.15
C GLU A 32 -5.33 7.71 -12.30
N GLY A 33 -4.96 8.74 -11.55
CA GLY A 33 -5.87 9.44 -10.64
C GLY A 33 -6.16 8.73 -9.31
N TYR A 34 -5.68 7.50 -9.10
CA TYR A 34 -5.94 6.75 -7.88
C TYR A 34 -5.21 7.36 -6.67
N GLY A 35 -5.95 7.57 -5.59
CA GLY A 35 -5.38 7.73 -4.24
C GLY A 35 -5.28 6.39 -3.52
N VAL A 36 -4.73 6.38 -2.31
CA VAL A 36 -4.62 5.14 -1.51
C VAL A 36 -5.97 4.46 -1.26
N ASP A 37 -7.02 5.25 -0.98
CA ASP A 37 -8.41 4.78 -0.83
C ASP A 37 -8.89 3.98 -2.05
N ASP A 38 -8.57 4.42 -3.27
CA ASP A 38 -8.99 3.73 -4.49
C ASP A 38 -8.38 2.33 -4.60
N TYR A 39 -7.09 2.18 -4.27
CA TYR A 39 -6.46 0.85 -4.26
C TYR A 39 -7.14 -0.09 -3.27
N LEU A 40 -7.41 0.38 -2.05
CA LEU A 40 -8.04 -0.43 -1.01
C LEU A 40 -9.49 -0.78 -1.36
N ARG A 41 -10.22 0.18 -1.91
CA ARG A 41 -11.58 -0.01 -2.41
C ARG A 41 -11.62 -1.03 -3.53
N VAL A 42 -10.78 -0.88 -4.56
CA VAL A 42 -10.75 -1.80 -5.71
C VAL A 42 -10.34 -3.20 -5.28
N ILE A 43 -9.33 -3.36 -4.41
CA ILE A 43 -8.99 -4.69 -3.88
C ILE A 43 -10.18 -5.30 -3.13
N ARG A 44 -10.85 -4.52 -2.27
CA ARG A 44 -12.03 -4.97 -1.53
C ARG A 44 -13.19 -5.37 -2.44
N GLU A 45 -13.45 -4.61 -3.49
CA GLU A 45 -14.48 -4.91 -4.50
C GLU A 45 -14.21 -6.26 -5.18
N HIS A 46 -12.94 -6.58 -5.44
CA HIS A 46 -12.55 -7.84 -6.09
C HIS A 46 -12.57 -9.05 -5.14
N VAL A 47 -12.23 -8.87 -3.86
CA VAL A 47 -12.07 -9.98 -2.88
C VAL A 47 -13.23 -10.09 -1.87
N GLY A 48 -14.18 -9.14 -1.92
CA GLY A 48 -15.40 -9.11 -1.11
C GLY A 48 -15.21 -8.78 0.37
N ALA A 49 -13.99 -8.44 0.82
CA ALA A 49 -13.70 -8.13 2.22
C ALA A 49 -12.41 -7.31 2.37
N ASN A 50 -12.18 -6.74 3.56
CA ASN A 50 -10.84 -6.30 3.93
C ASN A 50 -9.92 -7.51 4.18
N LEU A 51 -8.68 -7.46 3.69
CA LEU A 51 -7.68 -8.51 3.90
C LEU A 51 -6.48 -8.04 4.74
N PHE A 52 -6.36 -6.75 5.00
CA PHE A 52 -5.13 -6.16 5.49
C PHE A 52 -5.32 -5.64 6.91
N ASP A 53 -4.34 -5.94 7.78
CA ASP A 53 -4.23 -5.34 9.11
C ASP A 53 -3.53 -3.98 9.01
N PHE A 54 -2.58 -3.87 8.07
CA PHE A 54 -1.76 -2.69 7.87
C PHE A 54 -1.73 -2.25 6.41
N VAL A 55 -1.61 -0.95 6.19
CA VAL A 55 -1.31 -0.35 4.88
C VAL A 55 -0.11 0.58 5.02
N LEU A 56 0.98 0.26 4.33
CA LEU A 56 2.16 1.11 4.25
C LEU A 56 2.03 2.07 3.07
N VAL A 57 2.21 3.36 3.35
CA VAL A 57 2.18 4.44 2.36
C VAL A 57 3.46 5.27 2.47
N ASN A 58 3.92 5.80 1.34
CA ASN A 58 5.05 6.71 1.37
C ASN A 58 4.66 8.08 1.92
N SER A 59 5.48 8.59 2.83
CA SER A 59 5.30 9.92 3.41
C SER A 59 6.28 10.95 2.83
N ASN A 60 7.23 10.55 1.99
CA ASN A 60 8.23 11.44 1.43
C ASN A 60 7.84 11.91 0.04
N THR A 61 7.30 13.13 -0.04
CA THR A 61 6.87 13.78 -1.29
C THR A 61 7.97 14.63 -1.95
N ALA A 62 9.16 14.71 -1.35
CA ALA A 62 10.28 15.51 -1.89
C ALA A 62 10.91 14.87 -3.14
N HIS A 63 10.65 13.57 -3.37
CA HIS A 63 11.12 12.83 -4.54
C HIS A 63 9.91 12.27 -5.30
N PRO A 64 9.26 13.08 -6.16
CA PRO A 64 8.13 12.61 -6.94
C PRO A 64 8.56 11.54 -7.96
N PRO A 65 7.66 10.63 -8.34
CA PRO A 65 7.96 9.60 -9.34
C PRO A 65 8.50 10.15 -10.66
N THR A 66 9.36 9.38 -11.30
CA THR A 66 9.94 9.70 -12.62
C THR A 66 9.11 9.08 -13.75
N GLY A 67 9.42 9.42 -15.01
CA GLY A 67 8.81 8.78 -16.17
C GLY A 67 7.37 9.25 -16.47
N GLY A 68 6.99 10.44 -16.01
CA GLY A 68 5.66 11.02 -16.23
C GLY A 68 4.55 10.41 -15.36
N GLN A 69 4.89 9.53 -14.42
CA GLN A 69 3.93 8.93 -13.51
C GLN A 69 3.48 9.93 -12.44
N ALA A 70 2.17 9.96 -12.15
CA ALA A 70 1.65 10.75 -11.05
C ALA A 70 1.96 10.09 -9.69
N PRO A 71 2.23 10.85 -8.62
CA PRO A 71 2.35 10.29 -7.28
C PRO A 71 1.00 9.74 -6.78
N VAL A 72 1.04 8.59 -6.10
CA VAL A 72 -0.13 8.10 -5.36
C VAL A 72 -0.28 8.91 -4.08
N ILE A 73 -1.46 9.50 -3.88
CA ILE A 73 -1.72 10.41 -2.77
C ILE A 73 -2.40 9.68 -1.62
N PHE A 74 -1.77 9.74 -0.44
CA PHE A 74 -2.39 9.40 0.83
C PHE A 74 -2.94 10.66 1.50
N ARG A 75 -4.21 10.63 1.93
CA ARG A 75 -4.86 11.75 2.61
C ARG A 75 -5.23 11.33 4.04
N PRO A 76 -5.21 12.25 5.02
CA PRO A 76 -5.65 11.95 6.37
C PRO A 76 -7.08 11.39 6.46
N VAL A 77 -7.97 11.76 5.53
CA VAL A 77 -9.34 11.23 5.49
C VAL A 77 -9.39 9.72 5.20
N ASP A 78 -8.36 9.17 4.55
CA ASP A 78 -8.31 7.75 4.17
C ASP A 78 -8.30 6.85 5.43
N THR A 79 -7.71 7.33 6.53
CA THR A 79 -7.73 6.58 7.80
C THR A 79 -9.12 6.46 8.40
N ALA A 80 -9.97 7.48 8.20
CA ALA A 80 -11.35 7.47 8.67
C ALA A 80 -12.25 6.58 7.81
N ARG A 81 -11.91 6.38 6.53
CA ARG A 81 -12.63 5.50 5.60
C ARG A 81 -12.35 4.02 5.83
N HIS A 82 -11.18 3.70 6.40
CA HIS A 82 -10.75 2.34 6.70
C HIS A 82 -10.34 2.19 8.18
N PRO A 83 -11.28 2.35 9.13
CA PRO A 83 -10.99 2.27 10.57
C PRO A 83 -10.47 0.89 11.03
N GLU A 84 -10.72 -0.15 10.24
CA GLU A 84 -10.24 -1.51 10.46
C GLU A 84 -8.78 -1.73 10.05
N VAL A 85 -8.14 -0.75 9.41
CA VAL A 85 -6.77 -0.83 8.90
C VAL A 85 -5.88 0.18 9.62
N ARG A 86 -4.68 -0.27 10.04
CA ARG A 86 -3.66 0.64 10.56
C ARG A 86 -2.74 1.15 9.45
N PHE A 87 -2.83 2.44 9.16
CA PHE A 87 -1.93 3.09 8.20
C PHE A 87 -0.55 3.36 8.79
N ILE A 88 0.49 3.07 8.02
CA ILE A 88 1.89 3.35 8.33
C ILE A 88 2.45 4.25 7.25
N ALA A 89 2.50 5.55 7.54
CA ALA A 89 3.19 6.53 6.71
C ALA A 89 4.70 6.51 7.04
N SER A 90 5.57 6.30 6.05
CA SER A 90 7.04 6.32 6.22
C SER A 90 7.76 6.71 4.94
N ASP A 91 8.97 7.27 5.07
CA ASP A 91 9.85 7.46 3.92
C ASP A 91 10.35 6.10 3.43
N VAL A 92 9.85 5.67 2.28
CA VAL A 92 10.20 4.39 1.65
C VAL A 92 10.56 4.55 0.17
N VAL A 93 10.73 5.79 -0.30
CA VAL A 93 11.13 6.07 -1.68
C VAL A 93 12.62 5.85 -1.90
N ASN A 94 12.96 5.25 -3.04
CA ASN A 94 14.32 5.19 -3.56
C ASN A 94 14.66 6.51 -4.25
N VAL A 95 15.53 7.32 -3.65
CA VAL A 95 15.87 8.65 -4.17
C VAL A 95 16.57 8.61 -5.52
N LYS A 96 17.21 7.49 -5.89
CA LYS A 96 17.85 7.30 -7.21
C LYS A 96 16.83 6.92 -8.28
N ILE A 97 15.75 6.24 -7.89
CA ILE A 97 14.66 5.82 -8.78
C ILE A 97 13.33 6.11 -8.07
N PRO A 98 12.85 7.37 -8.03
CA PRO A 98 11.72 7.78 -7.19
C PRO A 98 10.37 7.10 -7.46
N SER A 99 10.21 6.42 -8.59
CA SER A 99 9.05 5.56 -8.85
C SER A 99 9.10 4.22 -8.10
N HIS A 100 10.21 3.90 -7.44
CA HIS A 100 10.45 2.61 -6.78
C HIS A 100 10.66 2.78 -5.28
N HIS A 101 10.27 1.74 -4.54
CA HIS A 101 10.60 1.63 -3.13
C HIS A 101 12.11 1.43 -2.94
N ASP A 102 12.66 2.05 -1.90
CA ASP A 102 13.99 1.72 -1.40
C ASP A 102 13.89 0.42 -0.59
N PRO A 103 14.57 -0.67 -0.99
CA PRO A 103 14.40 -1.97 -0.36
C PRO A 103 14.82 -1.96 1.11
N ASP A 104 15.86 -1.21 1.45
CA ASP A 104 16.40 -1.14 2.81
C ASP A 104 15.48 -0.32 3.73
N LYS A 105 14.97 0.82 3.25
CA LYS A 105 13.98 1.61 4.01
C LYS A 105 12.69 0.81 4.21
N LEU A 106 12.25 0.11 3.17
CA LEU A 106 11.04 -0.70 3.21
C LEU A 106 11.18 -1.84 4.25
N ALA A 107 12.23 -2.65 4.15
CA ALA A 107 12.50 -3.74 5.08
C ALA A 107 12.60 -3.25 6.53
N ARG A 108 13.38 -2.19 6.80
CA ARG A 108 13.50 -1.59 8.14
C ARG A 108 12.18 -1.06 8.67
N THR A 109 11.28 -0.60 7.80
CA THR A 109 9.97 -0.10 8.22
C THR A 109 9.06 -1.25 8.61
N ILE A 110 9.01 -2.30 7.80
CA ILE A 110 8.23 -3.51 8.10
C ILE A 110 8.68 -4.12 9.43
N MET A 111 9.99 -4.32 9.62
CA MET A 111 10.52 -4.93 10.85
C MET A 111 10.26 -4.11 12.11
N ARG A 112 10.25 -2.77 12.02
CA ARG A 112 10.05 -1.91 13.20
C ARG A 112 8.59 -1.57 13.49
N LYS A 113 7.76 -1.44 12.45
CA LYS A 113 6.40 -0.88 12.60
C LYS A 113 5.28 -1.89 12.40
N VAL A 114 5.58 -3.06 11.82
CA VAL A 114 4.59 -4.13 11.59
C VAL A 114 4.91 -5.34 12.48
N TRP A 115 6.16 -5.81 12.49
CA TRP A 115 6.52 -7.02 13.25
C TRP A 115 6.44 -6.85 14.78
N GLN A 116 6.60 -5.62 15.28
CA GLN A 116 6.54 -5.31 16.71
C GLN A 116 5.15 -4.83 17.18
N ALA A 117 4.17 -4.78 16.27
CA ALA A 117 2.88 -4.12 16.48
C ALA A 117 1.82 -5.03 17.09
#